data_AF-A0A4Z2FFF3-F1
#
_entry.id   AF-A0A4Z2FFF3-F1
#
_cell.length_a   1.000
_cell.length_b   1.000
_cell.length_c   1.000
_cell.angle_alpha   90.00
_cell.angle_beta   90.00
_cell.angle_gamma   90.00
#
_symmetry.space_group_name_H-M   'P 1'
#
loop_
_entity.id
_entity.type
_entity.pdbx_description
1 polymer ?
#
loop_
_entity_poly.entity_id
_entity_poly.type
_entity_poly.pdbx_seq_one_letter_code
_entity_poly.pdbx_strand_id
1 'polypeptide(L)'
;MGACARAAALFLVLQQLVLTVAAQGMIYDLLVSPDCLPDLLQGSLKNKGRHEAFLLASFRLHSKAPTPLYSVVNPKDNTKYLEVSVQAKMSKVTIRYQRTDGRFVTTGFKHASLADGREHHMMLHAAGLQGGPPRLDVYVDCRLVHSVEDLPAAFGSLPSGPNKVALRTLQSSAQDELTDLKLVMEDTVDNVATLQDCSAEQSESLQLLR
;
A
#
# COMPACT_ATOMS: atom_id res chain seq x y z
N MET A 1 -27.09 19.51 -43.10
CA MET A 1 -26.29 18.90 -42.01
C MET A 1 -26.35 19.84 -40.79
N GLY A 2 -27.40 19.96 -39.99
CA GLY A 2 -28.35 18.98 -39.46
C GLY A 2 -28.24 19.12 -37.93
N ALA A 3 -29.00 20.04 -37.33
CA ALA A 3 -28.88 20.40 -35.90
C ALA A 3 -28.94 19.19 -34.94
N CYS A 4 -29.60 18.12 -35.36
CA CYS A 4 -29.60 16.81 -34.67
C CYS A 4 -28.21 16.20 -34.49
N ALA A 5 -27.31 16.30 -35.48
CA ALA A 5 -25.96 15.72 -35.37
C ALA A 5 -25.11 16.46 -34.32
N ARG A 6 -25.31 17.77 -34.17
CA ARG A 6 -24.63 18.58 -33.15
C ARG A 6 -25.16 18.30 -31.75
N ALA A 7 -26.47 18.10 -31.62
CA ALA A 7 -27.10 17.73 -30.35
C ALA A 7 -26.67 16.34 -29.88
N ALA A 8 -26.57 15.37 -30.80
CA ALA A 8 -26.07 14.02 -30.48
C ALA A 8 -24.60 14.01 -30.06
N ALA A 9 -23.75 14.80 -30.73
CA ALA A 9 -22.35 14.96 -30.35
C ALA A 9 -22.19 15.61 -28.98
N LEU A 10 -22.97 16.66 -28.68
CA LEU A 10 -22.99 17.31 -27.36
C LEU A 10 -23.47 16.35 -26.26
N PHE A 11 -24.46 15.50 -26.54
CA PHE A 11 -24.95 14.51 -25.60
C PHE A 11 -23.92 13.41 -25.32
N LEU A 12 -23.19 12.93 -26.35
CA LEU A 12 -22.08 11.98 -26.19
C LEU A 12 -20.92 12.57 -25.37
N VAL A 13 -20.56 13.84 -25.62
CA VAL A 13 -19.54 14.55 -24.83
C VAL A 13 -20.02 14.73 -23.38
N LEU A 14 -21.29 15.09 -23.17
CA LEU A 14 -21.87 15.19 -21.82
C LEU A 14 -21.86 13.82 -21.11
N GLN A 15 -22.18 12.73 -21.81
CA GLN A 15 -22.11 11.37 -21.26
C GLN A 15 -20.67 10.97 -20.88
N GLN A 16 -19.66 11.38 -21.68
CA GLN A 16 -18.25 11.20 -21.32
C GLN A 16 -17.84 12.03 -20.09
N LEU A 17 -18.40 13.23 -19.92
CA LEU A 17 -18.18 14.08 -18.73
C LEU A 17 -18.91 13.59 -17.47
N VAL A 18 -20.02 12.85 -17.60
CA VAL A 18 -20.75 12.29 -16.45
C VAL A 18 -20.12 11.00 -15.92
N LEU A 19 -19.32 10.30 -16.75
CA LEU A 19 -18.58 9.09 -16.35
C LEU A 19 -17.24 9.37 -15.65
N THR A 20 -16.79 10.62 -15.57
CA THR A 20 -15.60 10.95 -14.79
C THR A 20 -15.96 11.19 -13.33
N VAL A 21 -16.40 10.14 -12.62
CA VAL A 21 -16.13 10.09 -11.18
C VAL A 21 -14.69 9.61 -11.07
N ALA A 22 -13.75 10.54 -11.16
CA ALA A 22 -12.41 10.31 -10.65
C ALA A 22 -12.56 10.22 -9.13
N ALA A 23 -12.87 9.02 -8.62
CA ALA A 23 -12.66 8.75 -7.21
C ALA A 23 -11.15 8.84 -7.00
N GLN A 24 -10.66 10.05 -6.72
CA GLN A 24 -9.32 10.30 -6.23
C GLN A 24 -9.31 9.70 -4.84
N GLY A 25 -8.59 8.59 -4.66
CA GLY A 25 -8.55 7.88 -3.40
C GLY A 25 -8.18 8.79 -2.23
N MET A 26 -8.58 8.40 -1.02
CA MET A 26 -8.19 9.14 0.18
C MET A 26 -6.75 8.80 0.55
N ILE A 27 -5.86 9.80 0.53
CA ILE A 27 -4.42 9.66 0.84
C ILE A 27 -4.14 10.23 2.23
N TYR A 28 -3.50 9.44 3.08
CA TYR A 28 -3.02 9.85 4.41
C TYR A 28 -1.52 9.71 4.48
N ASP A 29 -0.82 10.83 4.66
CA ASP A 29 0.62 10.85 4.95
C ASP A 29 0.84 10.49 6.43
N LEU A 30 1.42 9.32 6.67
CA LEU A 30 1.62 8.75 7.99
C LEU A 30 2.92 9.20 8.65
N LEU A 31 3.85 9.83 7.90
CA LEU A 31 5.03 10.46 8.48
C LEU A 31 4.68 11.86 9.03
N VAL A 32 3.78 12.57 8.35
CA VAL A 32 3.31 13.90 8.77
C VAL A 32 2.20 13.82 9.81
N SER A 33 1.28 12.86 9.68
CA SER A 33 0.08 12.75 10.54
C SER A 33 -0.15 11.32 11.04
N PRO A 34 0.75 10.78 11.89
CA PRO A 34 0.64 9.42 12.41
C PRO A 34 -0.60 9.19 13.29
N ASP A 35 -1.14 10.26 13.88
CA ASP A 35 -2.29 10.22 14.80
C ASP A 35 -3.60 9.84 14.11
N CYS A 36 -3.69 9.95 12.78
CA CYS A 36 -4.86 9.50 12.01
C CYS A 36 -4.88 7.97 11.81
N LEU A 37 -3.74 7.29 11.97
CA LEU A 37 -3.61 5.87 11.69
C LEU A 37 -4.45 4.97 12.61
N PRO A 38 -4.48 5.18 13.95
CA PRO A 38 -5.27 4.34 14.85
C PRO A 38 -6.74 4.31 14.45
N ASP A 39 -7.34 5.46 14.17
CA ASP A 39 -8.76 5.54 13.80
C ASP A 39 -9.07 4.81 12.49
N LEU A 40 -8.13 4.84 11.53
CA LEU A 40 -8.28 4.14 10.25
C LEU A 40 -8.14 2.62 10.40
N LEU A 41 -7.11 2.16 11.10
CA LEU A 41 -6.79 0.73 11.22
C LEU A 41 -7.65 -0.01 12.27
N GLN A 42 -8.24 0.70 13.24
CA GLN A 42 -9.13 0.14 14.27
C GLN A 42 -10.57 -0.09 13.78
N GLY A 43 -10.71 -0.54 12.54
CA GLY A 43 -11.98 -1.00 11.96
C GLY A 43 -12.65 -0.01 11.01
N SER A 44 -12.20 1.23 10.88
CA SER A 44 -12.78 2.20 9.94
C SER A 44 -12.69 1.72 8.48
N LEU A 45 -11.58 1.08 8.09
CA LEU A 45 -11.41 0.45 6.77
C LEU A 45 -12.52 -0.57 6.47
N LYS A 46 -12.77 -1.51 7.38
CA LYS A 46 -13.79 -2.56 7.22
C LYS A 46 -15.22 -2.08 7.52
N ASN A 47 -15.40 -1.01 8.28
CA ASN A 47 -16.72 -0.53 8.66
C ASN A 47 -17.29 0.48 7.66
N LYS A 48 -16.46 1.10 6.81
CA LYS A 48 -16.87 2.12 5.82
C LYS A 48 -17.10 1.59 4.39
N GLY A 49 -17.43 0.31 4.22
CA GLY A 49 -17.65 -0.24 2.87
C GLY A 49 -16.41 -0.35 1.96
N ARG A 50 -15.17 -0.16 2.47
CA ARG A 50 -13.96 -0.19 1.64
C ARG A 50 -13.61 -1.60 1.22
N HIS A 51 -13.35 -1.79 -0.07
CA HIS A 51 -12.98 -3.07 -0.66
C HIS A 51 -11.46 -3.30 -0.66
N GLU A 52 -10.68 -2.22 -0.76
CA GLU A 52 -9.24 -2.27 -0.94
C GLU A 52 -8.54 -1.12 -0.19
N ALA A 53 -7.29 -1.33 0.20
CA ALA A 53 -6.43 -0.33 0.82
C ALA A 53 -4.95 -0.58 0.46
N PHE A 54 -4.16 0.49 0.47
CA PHE A 54 -2.75 0.45 0.07
C PHE A 54 -1.87 1.08 1.15
N LEU A 55 -0.75 0.44 1.50
CA LEU A 55 0.33 1.06 2.26
C LEU A 55 1.54 1.24 1.35
N LEU A 56 1.92 2.48 1.11
CA LEU A 56 3.04 2.87 0.26
C LEU A 56 4.18 3.30 1.16
N ALA A 57 5.38 2.82 0.90
CA ALA A 57 6.59 3.22 1.60
C ALA A 57 7.69 3.53 0.57
N SER A 58 8.35 4.67 0.74
CA SER A 58 9.57 5.01 0.01
C SER A 58 10.72 5.07 1.01
N PHE A 59 11.85 4.46 0.68
CA PHE A 59 12.98 4.36 1.60
C PHE A 59 14.31 4.30 0.87
N ARG A 60 15.37 4.69 1.58
CA ARG A 60 16.75 4.56 1.16
C ARG A 60 17.53 3.83 2.24
N LEU A 61 18.20 2.74 1.88
CA LEU A 61 19.01 1.96 2.80
C LEU A 61 20.43 1.77 2.27
N HIS A 62 21.42 1.87 3.16
CA HIS A 62 22.80 1.44 2.94
C HIS A 62 23.19 0.31 3.90
N SER A 63 22.57 0.25 5.08
CA SER A 63 22.88 -0.77 6.06
C SER A 63 22.53 -2.17 5.55
N LYS A 64 23.48 -3.09 5.73
CA LYS A 64 23.27 -4.51 5.43
C LYS A 64 22.63 -5.26 6.61
N ALA A 65 22.37 -4.60 7.73
CA ALA A 65 21.68 -5.20 8.87
C ALA A 65 20.21 -5.49 8.53
N PRO A 66 19.54 -6.39 9.27
CA PRO A 66 18.09 -6.50 9.22
C PRO A 66 17.44 -5.19 9.69
N THR A 67 16.68 -4.55 8.81
CA THR A 67 16.11 -3.21 9.05
C THR A 67 14.59 -3.26 8.93
N PRO A 68 13.83 -3.06 10.02
CA PRO A 68 12.39 -2.84 9.94
C PRO A 68 12.12 -1.45 9.34
N LEU A 69 11.32 -1.40 8.27
CA LEU A 69 10.92 -0.14 7.63
C LEU A 69 9.81 0.53 8.43
N TYR A 70 8.76 -0.22 8.75
CA TYR A 70 7.66 0.23 9.59
C TYR A 70 6.92 -0.95 10.21
N SER A 71 6.17 -0.66 11.28
CA SER A 71 5.30 -1.62 11.93
C SER A 71 4.08 -0.95 12.56
N VAL A 72 2.94 -1.64 12.47
CA VAL A 72 1.71 -1.32 13.21
C VAL A 72 1.74 -2.15 14.49
N VAL A 73 1.71 -1.49 15.64
CA VAL A 73 1.93 -2.14 16.94
C VAL A 73 0.86 -1.81 17.95
N ASN A 74 0.70 -2.67 18.95
CA ASN A 74 0.10 -2.32 20.22
C ASN A 74 1.17 -1.62 21.08
N PRO A 75 1.00 -0.32 21.43
CA PRO A 75 2.01 0.40 22.19
C PRO A 75 2.10 -0.07 23.66
N LYS A 76 1.11 -0.80 24.18
CA LYS A 76 1.10 -1.27 25.58
C LYS A 76 1.99 -2.47 25.82
N ASP A 77 2.03 -3.41 24.87
CA ASP A 77 2.73 -4.69 25.01
C ASP A 77 3.73 -4.97 23.88
N ASN A 78 3.91 -4.05 22.93
CA ASN A 78 4.79 -4.17 21.77
C ASN A 78 4.41 -5.25 20.76
N THR A 79 3.21 -5.82 20.84
CA THR A 79 2.71 -6.76 19.83
C THR A 79 2.66 -6.06 18.48
N LYS A 80 3.41 -6.57 17.48
CA LYS A 80 3.34 -6.03 16.11
C LYS A 80 2.27 -6.77 15.32
N TYR A 81 1.22 -6.05 14.97
CA TYR A 81 0.11 -6.50 14.12
C TYR A 81 0.53 -6.60 12.66
N LEU A 82 1.44 -5.75 12.22
CA LEU A 82 2.09 -5.78 10.92
C LEU A 82 3.51 -5.24 11.07
N GLU A 83 4.47 -5.84 10.39
CA GLU A 83 5.85 -5.36 10.29
C GLU A 83 6.41 -5.72 8.92
N VAL A 84 7.00 -4.73 8.25
CA VAL A 84 7.75 -4.90 7.01
C VAL A 84 9.22 -4.64 7.28
N SER A 85 10.08 -5.59 6.92
CA SER A 85 11.52 -5.51 7.17
C SER A 85 12.34 -5.99 5.98
N VAL A 86 13.47 -5.33 5.75
CA VAL A 86 14.47 -5.69 4.74
C VAL A 86 15.62 -6.43 5.42
N GLN A 87 15.96 -7.61 4.91
CA GLN A 87 17.13 -8.40 5.30
C GLN A 87 18.16 -8.33 4.18
N ALA A 88 18.88 -7.22 4.12
CA ALA A 88 19.75 -6.84 3.00
C ALA A 88 20.83 -7.90 2.69
N LYS A 89 21.49 -8.49 3.69
CA LYS A 89 22.46 -9.59 3.50
C LYS A 89 21.88 -10.81 2.78
N MET A 90 20.58 -11.04 2.91
CA MET A 90 19.88 -12.19 2.32
C MET A 90 19.10 -11.80 1.07
N SER A 91 19.16 -10.52 0.66
CA SER A 91 18.35 -9.97 -0.44
C SER A 91 16.89 -10.37 -0.32
N LYS A 92 16.36 -10.25 0.91
CA LYS A 92 15.03 -10.75 1.28
C LYS A 92 14.23 -9.66 1.97
N VAL A 93 12.97 -9.54 1.60
CA VAL A 93 11.97 -8.76 2.35
C VAL A 93 11.10 -9.72 3.14
N THR A 94 10.77 -9.36 4.38
CA THR A 94 9.85 -10.11 5.22
C THR A 94 8.69 -9.26 5.67
N ILE A 95 7.50 -9.85 5.63
CA ILE A 95 6.27 -9.27 6.12
C ILE A 95 5.78 -10.20 7.24
N ARG A 96 5.77 -9.69 8.46
CA ARG A 96 5.19 -10.38 9.62
C ARG A 96 3.88 -9.72 9.97
N TYR A 97 2.82 -10.49 10.13
CA TYR A 97 1.52 -9.93 10.46
C TYR A 97 0.65 -10.87 11.28
N GLN A 98 -0.31 -10.26 12.01
CA GLN A 98 -1.40 -10.97 12.63
C GLN A 98 -2.51 -11.17 11.60
N ARG A 99 -3.00 -12.40 11.48
CA ARG A 99 -4.18 -12.74 10.70
C ARG A 99 -5.44 -12.29 11.43
N THR A 100 -6.57 -12.25 10.73
CA THR A 100 -7.88 -11.92 11.33
C THR A 100 -8.34 -12.92 12.39
N ASP A 101 -7.83 -14.16 12.38
CA ASP A 101 -8.06 -15.18 13.42
C ASP A 101 -7.16 -15.02 14.66
N GLY A 102 -6.29 -14.01 14.66
CA GLY A 102 -5.38 -13.68 15.76
C GLY A 102 -4.02 -14.38 15.71
N ARG A 103 -3.81 -15.37 14.82
CA ARG A 103 -2.50 -16.04 14.67
C ARG A 103 -1.49 -15.14 13.97
N PHE A 104 -0.22 -15.29 14.30
CA PHE A 104 0.87 -14.58 13.64
C PHE A 104 1.52 -15.44 12.57
N VAL A 105 1.81 -14.83 11.42
CA VAL A 105 2.52 -15.45 10.31
C VAL A 105 3.60 -14.53 9.80
N THR A 106 4.63 -15.13 9.21
CA THR A 106 5.72 -14.42 8.55
C THR A 106 5.87 -14.98 7.15
N THR A 107 5.80 -14.11 6.15
CA THR A 107 6.06 -14.43 4.75
C THR A 107 7.19 -13.55 4.24
N GLY A 108 7.72 -13.84 3.06
CA GLY A 108 8.74 -13.02 2.46
C GLY A 108 9.20 -13.53 1.11
N PHE A 109 9.82 -12.64 0.35
CA PHE A 109 10.28 -12.89 -1.00
C PHE A 109 11.73 -12.45 -1.13
N LYS A 110 12.45 -13.07 -2.07
CA LYS A 110 13.75 -12.57 -2.48
C LYS A 110 13.55 -11.45 -3.49
N HIS A 111 14.33 -10.39 -3.37
CA HIS A 111 14.33 -9.28 -4.30
C HIS A 111 15.77 -8.79 -4.49
N ALA A 112 16.04 -8.02 -5.54
CA ALA A 112 17.35 -7.38 -5.71
C ALA A 112 17.74 -6.57 -4.45
N SER A 113 19.02 -6.24 -4.32
CA SER A 113 19.51 -5.56 -3.12
C SER A 113 18.83 -4.20 -2.92
N LEU A 114 17.91 -4.12 -1.96
CA LEU A 114 17.20 -2.90 -1.55
C LEU A 114 18.01 -1.99 -0.61
N ALA A 115 19.24 -2.39 -0.28
CA ALA A 115 20.19 -1.62 0.51
C ALA A 115 21.39 -1.24 -0.35
N ASP A 116 21.13 -0.55 -1.46
CA ASP A 116 22.13 -0.11 -2.44
C ASP A 116 22.34 1.42 -2.43
N GLY A 117 21.73 2.13 -1.48
CA GLY A 117 21.79 3.58 -1.33
C GLY A 117 20.87 4.36 -2.26
N ARG A 118 20.08 3.69 -3.12
CA ARG A 118 19.05 4.33 -3.94
C ARG A 118 17.72 4.38 -3.20
N GLU A 119 16.85 5.26 -3.67
CA GLU A 119 15.46 5.27 -3.24
C GLU A 119 14.72 4.11 -3.90
N HIS A 120 13.95 3.38 -3.09
CA HIS A 120 13.10 2.28 -3.50
C HIS A 120 11.67 2.53 -3.03
N HIS A 121 10.72 2.00 -3.79
CA HIS A 121 9.30 2.13 -3.51
C HIS A 121 8.69 0.76 -3.28
N MET A 122 7.96 0.62 -2.17
CA MET A 122 7.22 -0.60 -1.84
C MET A 122 5.76 -0.26 -1.64
N MET A 123 4.87 -1.09 -2.16
CA MET A 123 3.43 -0.95 -1.99
C MET A 123 2.84 -2.29 -1.55
N LEU A 124 2.15 -2.27 -0.41
CA LEU A 124 1.25 -3.35 0.00
C LEU A 124 -0.16 -3.01 -0.47
N HIS A 125 -0.79 -3.90 -1.22
CA HIS A 125 -2.17 -3.80 -1.67
C HIS A 125 -3.00 -4.87 -0.96
N ALA A 126 -3.86 -4.43 -0.05
CA ALA A 126 -4.80 -5.30 0.65
C ALA A 126 -6.15 -5.23 -0.07
N ALA A 127 -6.54 -6.35 -0.68
CA ALA A 127 -7.80 -6.50 -1.41
C ALA A 127 -8.73 -7.50 -0.73
N GLY A 128 -10.02 -7.39 -1.03
CA GLY A 128 -11.02 -8.28 -0.47
C GLY A 128 -11.41 -7.97 0.98
N LEU A 129 -11.28 -6.70 1.41
CA LEU A 129 -11.56 -6.29 2.79
C LEU A 129 -13.02 -6.51 3.21
N GLN A 130 -13.96 -6.36 2.27
CA GLN A 130 -15.42 -6.49 2.49
C GLN A 130 -16.15 -7.41 1.50
N GLY A 131 -15.43 -8.04 0.58
CA GLY A 131 -16.01 -8.96 -0.39
C GLY A 131 -14.96 -9.52 -1.34
N GLY A 132 -15.16 -10.75 -1.81
CA GLY A 132 -14.16 -11.48 -2.58
C GLY A 132 -13.09 -12.15 -1.70
N PRO A 133 -12.16 -12.93 -2.30
CA PRO A 133 -11.11 -13.61 -1.56
C PRO A 133 -10.12 -12.61 -0.95
N PRO A 134 -9.71 -12.79 0.33
CA PRO A 134 -8.71 -11.94 0.95
C PRO A 134 -7.36 -12.10 0.24
N ARG A 135 -6.71 -10.98 -0.08
CA ARG A 135 -5.40 -10.98 -0.73
C ARG A 135 -4.52 -9.83 -0.26
N LEU A 136 -3.24 -10.13 -0.09
CA LEU A 136 -2.19 -9.14 0.09
C LEU A 136 -1.19 -9.28 -1.06
N ASP A 137 -1.18 -8.31 -1.95
CA ASP A 137 -0.21 -8.18 -3.03
C ASP A 137 0.88 -7.20 -2.64
N VAL A 138 2.12 -7.47 -3.07
CA VAL A 138 3.30 -6.71 -2.73
C VAL A 138 4.03 -6.30 -3.98
N TYR A 139 4.18 -5.00 -4.15
CA TYR A 139 4.89 -4.40 -5.25
C TYR A 139 6.18 -3.78 -4.75
N VAL A 140 7.25 -3.93 -5.52
CA VAL A 140 8.52 -3.24 -5.30
C VAL A 140 8.95 -2.62 -6.61
N ASP A 141 9.28 -1.32 -6.59
CA ASP A 141 9.58 -0.50 -7.76
C ASP A 141 8.55 -0.74 -8.89
N CYS A 142 7.27 -0.74 -8.48
CA CYS A 142 6.08 -0.91 -9.30
C CYS A 142 5.92 -2.24 -10.03
N ARG A 143 6.57 -3.30 -9.51
CA ARG A 143 6.41 -4.67 -10.00
C ARG A 143 5.82 -5.54 -8.91
N LEU A 144 4.78 -6.31 -9.25
CA LEU A 144 4.26 -7.35 -8.36
C LEU A 144 5.35 -8.41 -8.13
N VAL A 145 5.79 -8.56 -6.89
CA VAL A 145 6.88 -9.47 -6.52
C VAL A 145 6.45 -10.55 -5.53
N HIS A 146 5.31 -10.38 -4.87
CA HIS A 146 4.79 -11.35 -3.91
C HIS A 146 3.28 -11.21 -3.73
N SER A 147 2.59 -12.33 -3.49
CA SER A 147 1.16 -12.39 -3.24
C SER A 147 0.86 -13.41 -2.15
N VAL A 148 -0.11 -13.11 -1.30
CA VAL A 148 -0.60 -14.01 -0.26
C VAL A 148 -2.13 -14.01 -0.25
N GLU A 149 -2.74 -15.19 -0.21
CA GLU A 149 -4.20 -15.37 -0.12
C GLU A 149 -4.69 -15.22 1.33
N ASP A 150 -4.36 -14.10 1.96
CA ASP A 150 -4.67 -13.79 3.34
C ASP A 150 -4.63 -12.28 3.58
N LEU A 151 -5.27 -11.80 4.66
CA LEU A 151 -5.31 -10.39 5.01
C LEU A 151 -4.75 -10.13 6.41
N PRO A 152 -3.80 -9.18 6.55
CA PRO A 152 -3.40 -8.69 7.86
C PRO A 152 -4.58 -8.04 8.61
N ALA A 153 -4.72 -8.37 9.90
CA ALA A 153 -5.70 -7.75 10.80
C ALA A 153 -5.53 -6.23 10.88
N ALA A 154 -4.32 -5.73 10.58
CA ALA A 154 -4.02 -4.30 10.44
C ALA A 154 -4.95 -3.56 9.48
N PHE A 155 -5.54 -4.24 8.49
CA PHE A 155 -6.45 -3.61 7.50
C PHE A 155 -7.94 -3.62 7.90
N GLY A 156 -8.27 -3.85 9.17
CA GLY A 156 -9.66 -3.61 9.64
C GLY A 156 -10.19 -4.58 10.69
N SER A 157 -9.33 -5.23 11.46
CA SER A 157 -9.75 -6.11 12.57
C SER A 157 -8.93 -5.86 13.85
N LEU A 158 -8.27 -4.70 13.95
CA LEU A 158 -7.55 -4.34 15.18
C LEU A 158 -8.52 -3.86 16.27
N PRO A 159 -8.18 -4.09 17.56
CA PRO A 159 -9.02 -3.64 18.67
C PRO A 159 -9.20 -2.12 18.68
N SER A 160 -10.44 -1.66 18.80
CA SER A 160 -10.75 -0.24 18.92
C SER A 160 -10.42 0.30 20.32
N GLY A 161 -10.06 1.58 20.37
CA GLY A 161 -9.89 2.34 21.60
C GLY A 161 -8.53 3.05 21.71
N PRO A 162 -8.40 3.94 22.70
CA PRO A 162 -7.20 4.75 22.87
C PRO A 162 -5.98 3.86 23.18
N ASN A 163 -4.84 4.22 22.59
CA ASN A 163 -3.55 3.55 22.81
C ASN A 163 -3.60 2.03 22.54
N LYS A 164 -4.37 1.58 21.54
CA LYS A 164 -4.40 0.18 21.08
C LYS A 164 -3.59 -0.07 19.83
N VAL A 165 -3.35 0.98 19.04
CA VAL A 165 -2.61 0.95 17.78
C VAL A 165 -1.67 2.15 17.74
N ALA A 166 -0.44 1.92 17.30
CA ALA A 166 0.56 2.95 17.04
C ALA A 166 1.39 2.56 15.81
N LEU A 167 1.92 3.56 15.12
CA LEU A 167 2.91 3.37 14.07
C LEU A 167 4.31 3.45 14.66
N ARG A 168 5.19 2.55 14.23
CA ARG A 168 6.63 2.67 14.44
C ARG A 168 7.32 2.63 13.10
N THR A 169 8.14 3.63 12.83
CA THR A 169 8.89 3.76 11.58
C THR A 169 10.38 3.54 11.84
N LEU A 170 11.11 3.27 10.76
CA LEU A 170 12.56 3.30 10.73
C LEU A 170 13.06 4.59 11.38
N GLN A 171 13.99 4.45 12.32
CA GLN A 171 14.67 5.60 12.90
C GLN A 171 15.70 6.08 11.88
N SER A 172 15.44 7.25 11.29
CA SER A 172 16.32 7.83 10.29
C SER A 172 17.73 8.03 10.83
N SER A 173 18.71 7.78 9.98
CA SER A 173 20.13 8.02 10.21
C SER A 173 20.73 8.73 8.99
N ALA A 174 22.02 9.07 9.03
CA ALA A 174 22.69 9.69 7.89
C ALA A 174 22.70 8.81 6.61
N GLN A 175 22.43 7.50 6.74
CA GLN A 175 22.50 6.54 5.64
C GLN A 175 21.18 5.82 5.38
N ASP A 176 20.35 5.61 6.40
CA ASP A 176 19.10 4.86 6.28
C ASP A 176 17.92 5.75 6.64
N GLU A 177 16.92 5.84 5.77
CA GLU A 177 15.74 6.69 5.97
C GLU A 177 14.49 6.11 5.30
N LEU A 178 13.35 6.31 5.96
CA LEU A 178 12.01 6.12 5.38
C LEU A 178 11.53 7.51 4.94
N THR A 179 11.52 7.77 3.64
CA THR A 179 11.27 9.08 3.04
C THR A 179 9.78 9.35 2.84
N ASP A 180 8.98 8.30 2.67
CA ASP A 180 7.53 8.41 2.52
C ASP A 180 6.83 7.20 3.17
N LEU A 181 5.65 7.45 3.75
CA LEU A 181 4.76 6.39 4.23
C LEU A 181 3.31 6.86 4.14
N LYS A 182 2.53 6.29 3.22
CA LYS A 182 1.15 6.69 2.94
C LYS A 182 0.18 5.53 3.07
N LEU A 183 -1.01 5.81 3.59
CA LEU A 183 -2.18 4.94 3.47
C LEU A 183 -3.11 5.53 2.40
N VAL A 184 -3.41 4.74 1.37
CA VAL A 184 -4.35 5.13 0.31
C VAL A 184 -5.55 4.18 0.34
N MET A 185 -6.76 4.73 0.16
CA MET A 185 -8.01 3.96 0.13
C MET A 185 -8.83 4.32 -1.11
N GLU A 186 -9.64 3.35 -1.58
CA GLU A 186 -10.59 3.53 -2.68
C GLU A 186 -9.98 4.01 -3.99
N ASP A 187 -8.84 3.42 -4.36
CA ASP A 187 -8.19 3.74 -5.62
C ASP A 187 -7.75 2.46 -6.33
N THR A 188 -7.31 2.59 -7.58
CA THR A 188 -6.83 1.47 -8.38
C THR A 188 -5.32 1.31 -8.25
N VAL A 189 -4.80 0.11 -8.48
CA VAL A 189 -3.35 -0.15 -8.48
C VAL A 189 -2.61 0.83 -9.40
N ASP A 190 -3.14 1.07 -10.60
CA ASP A 190 -2.51 1.95 -11.60
C ASP A 190 -2.45 3.41 -11.13
N ASN A 191 -3.55 3.92 -10.56
CA ASN A 191 -3.58 5.27 -10.00
C ASN A 191 -2.63 5.41 -8.81
N VAL A 192 -2.63 4.43 -7.90
CA VAL A 192 -1.78 4.46 -6.70
C VAL A 192 -0.30 4.36 -7.08
N ALA A 193 0.04 3.59 -8.13
CA ALA A 193 1.40 3.51 -8.64
C ALA A 193 1.93 4.88 -9.11
N THR A 194 1.06 5.77 -9.62
CA THR A 194 1.49 7.13 -10.01
C THR A 194 1.97 7.98 -8.81
N LEU A 195 1.56 7.65 -7.58
CA LEU A 195 2.02 8.32 -6.35
C LEU A 195 3.47 7.96 -5.98
N GLN A 196 4.04 6.93 -6.59
CA GLN A 196 5.43 6.50 -6.43
C GLN A 196 6.27 6.81 -7.69
N ASP A 197 5.86 7.83 -8.47
CA ASP A 197 6.48 8.26 -9.72
C ASP A 197 6.61 7.15 -10.79
N CYS A 198 5.74 6.15 -10.72
CA CYS A 198 5.67 5.10 -11.74
C CYS A 198 4.74 5.52 -12.87
N SER A 199 5.27 5.62 -14.08
CA SER A 199 4.47 5.82 -15.29
C SER A 199 3.89 4.48 -15.78
N ALA A 200 2.63 4.50 -16.23
CA ALA A 200 1.92 3.35 -16.82
C ALA A 200 2.56 2.81 -18.12
N GLU A 201 3.63 3.44 -18.61
CA GLU A 201 4.32 3.08 -19.86
C GLU A 201 5.16 1.79 -19.79
N GLN A 202 5.26 1.13 -18.62
CA GLN A 202 5.87 -0.21 -18.58
C GLN A 202 4.98 -1.33 -19.13
N SER A 203 3.73 -1.06 -19.55
CA SER A 203 2.84 -2.07 -20.11
C SER A 203 2.92 -2.26 -21.65
N GLU A 204 3.50 -1.33 -22.41
CA GLU A 204 3.53 -1.42 -23.88
C GLU A 204 4.79 -2.08 -24.48
N SER A 205 5.74 -2.52 -23.65
CA SER A 205 6.97 -3.19 -24.14
C SER A 205 6.80 -4.68 -24.47
N LEU A 206 5.59 -5.25 -24.35
CA LEU A 206 5.32 -6.69 -24.54
C LEU A 206 4.43 -7.04 -25.75
N GLN A 207 4.17 -6.11 -26.68
CA GLN A 207 3.40 -6.42 -27.90
C GLN A 207 4.13 -6.21 -29.24
N LEU A 208 5.45 -6.00 -29.25
CA LEU A 208 6.20 -5.86 -30.53
C LEU A 208 7.05 -7.06 -30.95
N LEU A 209 6.87 -8.24 -30.35
CA LEU A 209 7.42 -9.49 -30.88
C LEU A 209 6.41 -10.64 -30.74
N ARG A 210 5.40 -10.65 -31.62
CA ARG A 210 4.81 -11.89 -32.14
C ARG A 210 4.11 -11.69 -33.47
#